data_AF-A0A352HPN7-F1
#
_entry.id   AF-A0A352HPN7-F1
#
_cell.length_a   1.000
_cell.length_b   1.000
_cell.length_c   1.000
_cell.angle_alpha   90.00
_cell.angle_beta   90.00
_cell.angle_gamma   90.00
#
_symmetry.space_group_name_H-M   'P 1'
#
loop_
_entity.id
_entity.type
_entity.pdbx_description
1 polymer ?
#
loop_
_entity_poly.entity_id
_entity_poly.type
_entity_poly.pdbx_seq_one_letter_code
_entity_poly.pdbx_strand_id
1 'polypeptide(L)' 'EYTIAQVADMVREAVGYRGEIIWDSTKPDGTPRKLCDVTKAHSLGWRHKVELEEGIPMLVKWYNG' A
#
# COMPACT_ATOMS: atom_id res chain seq x y z
N GLU A 1 9.25 -2.65 -2.66
CA GLU A 1 8.93 -1.21 -2.82
C GLU A 1 7.67 -1.12 -3.66
N TYR A 2 6.80 -0.15 -3.39
CA TYR A 2 5.55 0.04 -4.11
C TYR A 2 5.41 1.50 -4.52
N THR A 3 4.94 1.72 -5.74
CA THR A 3 4.49 3.02 -6.23
C THR A 3 3.07 3.32 -5.72
N ILE A 4 2.65 4.57 -5.80
CA ILE A 4 1.25 4.95 -5.51
C ILE A 4 0.28 4.19 -6.42
N ALA A 5 0.63 4.01 -7.70
CA ALA A 5 -0.19 3.28 -8.65
C ALA A 5 -0.41 1.82 -8.26
N GLN A 6 0.65 1.11 -7.86
CA GLN A 6 0.53 -0.28 -7.42
C GLN A 6 -0.34 -0.43 -6.17
N VAL A 7 -0.20 0.45 -5.19
CA VAL A 7 -1.04 0.41 -3.98
C VAL A 7 -2.50 0.74 -4.32
N ALA A 8 -2.74 1.72 -5.19
CA ALA A 8 -4.09 2.06 -5.65
C ALA A 8 -4.77 0.88 -6.36
N ASP A 9 -4.02 0.15 -7.21
CA ASP A 9 -4.52 -1.07 -7.85
C ASP A 9 -4.84 -2.19 -6.86
N MET A 10 -4.00 -2.40 -5.84
CA MET A 10 -4.29 -3.38 -4.79
C MET A 10 -5.59 -3.06 -4.05
N VAL A 11 -5.82 -1.78 -3.73
CA VAL A 11 -7.06 -1.34 -3.09
C VAL A 11 -8.25 -1.53 -4.03
N ARG A 12 -8.12 -1.14 -5.31
CA ARG A 12 -9.16 -1.33 -6.35
C ARG A 12 -9.63 -2.77 -6.43
N GLU A 13 -8.69 -3.72 -6.50
CA GLU A 13 -9.02 -5.14 -6.54
C GLU A 13 -9.66 -5.62 -5.23
N ALA A 14 -9.10 -5.22 -4.08
CA ALA A 14 -9.60 -5.65 -2.78
C ALA A 14 -11.04 -5.19 -2.50
N VAL A 15 -11.43 -4.00 -2.98
CA VAL A 15 -12.82 -3.49 -2.83
C VAL A 15 -13.74 -3.91 -3.98
N GLY A 16 -13.22 -4.60 -5.00
CA GLY A 16 -14.00 -5.01 -6.17
C GLY A 16 -14.42 -3.85 -7.09
N TYR A 17 -13.66 -2.76 -7.12
CA TYR A 17 -13.97 -1.60 -7.96
C TYR A 17 -13.70 -1.92 -9.44
N ARG A 18 -14.70 -1.69 -10.29
CA ARG A 18 -14.67 -1.97 -11.74
C ARG A 18 -14.59 -0.72 -12.62
N GLY A 19 -14.54 0.46 -12.01
CA GLY A 19 -14.34 1.71 -12.75
C GLY A 19 -12.86 1.96 -13.07
N GLU A 20 -12.59 3.17 -13.53
CA GLU A 20 -11.25 3.62 -13.94
C GLU A 20 -10.57 4.43 -12.82
N ILE A 21 -9.27 4.21 -12.62
CA ILE A 21 -8.44 5.08 -11.78
C ILE A 21 -7.89 6.21 -12.65
N ILE A 22 -8.27 7.45 -12.33
CA ILE A 22 -7.80 8.64 -13.04
C ILE A 22 -6.69 9.31 -12.23
N TRP A 23 -5.55 9.53 -12.89
CA TRP A 23 -4.39 10.21 -12.32
C TRP A 23 -4.35 11.67 -12.78
N ASP A 24 -4.49 12.61 -11.85
CA ASP A 24 -4.41 14.04 -12.13
C ASP A 24 -2.97 14.55 -12.00
N SER A 25 -2.25 14.59 -13.12
CA SER A 25 -0.86 15.09 -13.18
C SER A 25 -0.73 16.61 -13.02
N THR A 26 -1.85 17.35 -12.93
CA THR A 26 -1.81 18.78 -12.58
C THR A 26 -1.53 19.00 -11.09
N LYS A 27 -1.69 17.95 -10.26
CA LYS A 27 -1.33 17.98 -8.85
C LYS A 27 0.15 17.62 -8.68
N PRO A 28 0.87 18.32 -7.80
CA PRO A 28 2.27 18.01 -7.56
C PRO A 28 2.40 16.67 -6.83
N ASP A 29 3.32 15.83 -7.30
CA ASP A 29 3.77 14.68 -6.55
C ASP A 29 4.59 15.11 -5.32
N GLY A 30 4.56 14.27 -4.29
CA GLY A 30 5.42 14.40 -3.13
C GLY A 30 6.88 14.01 -3.42
N THR A 31 7.65 13.74 -2.36
CA THR A 31 9.01 13.22 -2.52
C THR A 31 8.98 11.88 -3.27
N PRO A 32 9.80 11.69 -4.34
CA PRO A 32 9.73 10.49 -5.19
C PRO A 32 9.91 9.16 -4.45
N ARG A 33 10.64 9.17 -3.33
CA ARG A 33 10.89 7.99 -2.50
C ARG A 33 10.95 8.38 -1.03
N LYS A 34 10.12 7.74 -0.22
CA LYS A 34 10.08 7.94 1.24
C LYS A 34 9.97 6.58 1.93
N LEU A 35 11.12 5.99 2.23
CA LEU A 35 11.24 4.69 2.91
C LEU A 35 12.08 4.84 4.18
N CYS A 36 11.69 4.12 5.23
CA CYS A 36 12.47 4.02 6.45
C CYS A 36 13.46 2.86 6.34
N ASP A 37 14.71 3.06 6.78
CA ASP A 37 15.64 1.96 7.00
C ASP A 37 15.21 1.17 8.24
N VAL A 38 14.93 -0.12 8.06
CA VAL A 38 14.45 -1.05 9.08
C VAL A 38 15.55 -1.97 9.63
N THR A 39 16.81 -1.76 9.24
CA THR A 39 17.95 -2.59 9.66
C THR A 39 18.04 -2.71 11.18
N LYS A 40 17.81 -1.61 11.92
CA LYS A 40 17.84 -1.65 13.39
C LYS A 40 16.74 -2.55 13.96
N ALA A 41 15.50 -2.43 13.46
CA ALA A 41 14.38 -3.26 13.92
C ALA A 41 14.64 -4.75 13.65
N HIS A 42 15.11 -5.08 12.45
CA HIS A 42 15.51 -6.45 12.09
C HIS A 42 16.64 -6.99 12.97
N SER A 43 17.65 -6.16 13.29
CA SER A 43 18.76 -6.57 14.17
C SER A 43 18.32 -6.88 15.60
N LEU A 44 17.20 -6.30 16.04
CA LEU A 44 16.60 -6.55 17.35
C LEU A 44 15.63 -7.75 17.33
N GLY A 45 15.57 -8.49 16.22
CA GLY A 45 14.72 -9.66 16.06
C GLY A 45 13.26 -9.36 15.72
N TRP A 46 12.89 -8.08 15.60
CA TRP A 46 11.55 -7.72 15.13
C TRP A 46 11.49 -7.76 13.61
N ARG A 47 10.44 -8.39 13.07
CA ARG A 47 10.12 -8.41 11.64
C ARG A 47 8.63 -8.20 11.46
N HIS A 48 8.26 -7.48 10.41
CA HIS A 48 6.86 -7.41 10.00
C HIS A 48 6.37 -8.82 9.63
N LYS A 49 5.06 -9.05 9.81
CA LYS A 49 4.44 -10.36 9.59
C LYS A 49 3.38 -10.35 8.49
N VAL A 50 2.97 -9.16 8.07
CA VAL A 50 1.87 -8.95 7.12
C VAL A 50 2.43 -8.09 6.01
N GLU A 51 2.39 -8.62 4.78
CA GLU A 51 2.71 -7.89 3.56
C GLU A 51 1.50 -7.10 3.06
N LEU A 52 1.68 -6.15 2.14
CA LEU A 52 0.56 -5.32 1.65
C LEU A 52 -0.50 -6.14 0.91
N GLU A 53 -0.08 -7.13 0.13
CA GLU A 53 -0.95 -8.04 -0.63
C GLU A 53 -1.88 -8.84 0.28
N GLU A 54 -1.47 -9.07 1.52
CA GLU A 54 -2.28 -9.75 2.54
C GLU A 54 -3.08 -8.73 3.38
N GLY A 55 -2.41 -7.68 3.85
CA GLY A 55 -2.96 -6.70 4.78
C GLY A 55 -4.08 -5.85 4.18
N ILE A 56 -4.00 -5.49 2.89
CA ILE A 56 -5.03 -4.67 2.24
C ILE A 56 -6.36 -5.44 2.16
N PRO A 57 -6.44 -6.68 1.62
CA PRO A 57 -7.67 -7.46 1.65
C PRO A 57 -8.20 -7.73 3.06
N MET A 58 -7.31 -8.02 4.02
CA MET A 58 -7.71 -8.21 5.42
C MET A 58 -8.39 -6.96 5.98
N LEU A 59 -7.84 -5.78 5.73
CA LEU A 59 -8.38 -4.51 6.18
C LEU A 59 -9.72 -4.21 5.51
N VAL A 60 -9.85 -4.42 4.19
CA VAL A 60 -11.11 -4.24 3.46
C VAL A 60 -12.19 -5.18 4.01
N LYS A 61 -11.85 -6.44 4.28
CA LYS A 61 -12.77 -7.39 4.90
C LYS A 61 -13.24 -6.90 6.27
N TRP A 62 -12.31 -6.52 7.14
CA TRP A 62 -12.64 -5.98 8.47
C TRP A 62 -13.55 -4.74 8.40
N TYR A 63 -13.28 -3.85 7.45
CA TYR A 63 -14.09 -2.65 7.24
C TYR A 63 -15.55 -2.98 6.83
N ASN A 64 -15.75 -4.09 6.12
CA ASN A 64 -17.05 -4.51 5.62
C ASN A 64 -17.85 -5.44 6.57
N GLY A 65 -17.22 -5.99 7.62
CA GLY A 65 -17.86 -6.89 8.61
C GLY A 65 -17.21 -8.26 8.73
#